data_AF-U3J9Z6-F1
#
_entry.id   AF-U3J9Z6-F1
#
_cell.length_a   1.000
_cell.length_b   1.000
_cell.length_c   1.000
_cell.angle_alpha   90.00
_cell.angle_beta   90.00
_cell.angle_gamma   90.00
#
_symmetry.space_group_name_H-M   'P 1'
#
loop_
_entity.id
_entity.type
_entity.pdbx_description
1 polymer ?
#
loop_
_entity_poly.entity_id
_entity_poly.type
_entity_poly.pdbx_seq_one_letter_code
_entity_poly.pdbx_strand_id
1 'polypeptide(L)'
;GNGHSPCTDSPCTSLPKQIRKWMNLKKIRCLGIPVFWGSGLTEYKGKSYRFMVMERLGEDLQRIFKDCGSRFKKETVLQLGARMLDTLEYIHDNEYVHGDIKAANLLLGYTNPHEVYLADYGLSYRYCPNGNHKQYQENPRKGHNGTIEFTSIDAHKGVAPSRRGDLEILGYCMLQWLCGKLPWEQNLKDPVAVQTAKTKVKNIAGLHQVKFTFKIHSTGELSKFLACVYDLSYDEKPKYEVLKKILLDGLESSGTRYDGPLEFSTAGCGRNRTAEASKVIQQKQKKAEGEEYMRPNKACTAVTGRRLPDEEKPSNLHRMLPQPEPQQVRILAWL
;
A
#
# COMPACT_ATOMS: atom_id res chain seq x y z
N GLY A 1 -14.48 -44.10 -10.36
CA GLY A 1 -15.02 -42.75 -10.14
C GLY A 1 -13.95 -41.94 -9.43
N ASN A 2 -13.31 -41.01 -10.14
CA ASN A 2 -12.18 -40.24 -9.60
C ASN A 2 -12.68 -39.21 -8.60
N GLY A 3 -12.36 -39.45 -7.33
CA GLY A 3 -12.50 -38.46 -6.27
C GLY A 3 -11.58 -37.27 -6.54
N HIS A 4 -12.18 -36.10 -6.72
CA HIS A 4 -11.46 -34.84 -6.70
C HIS A 4 -11.10 -34.50 -5.25
N SER A 5 -9.81 -34.56 -4.94
CA SER A 5 -9.24 -33.93 -3.75
C SER A 5 -9.43 -32.41 -3.85
N PRO A 6 -9.89 -31.71 -2.80
CA PRO A 6 -9.89 -30.26 -2.81
C PRO A 6 -8.44 -29.77 -2.72
N CYS A 7 -8.07 -28.83 -3.59
CA CYS A 7 -6.75 -28.18 -3.58
C CYS A 7 -6.51 -27.49 -2.23
N THR A 8 -5.86 -28.19 -1.30
CA THR A 8 -5.36 -27.64 -0.04
C THR A 8 -3.94 -27.15 -0.24
N ASP A 9 -3.78 -26.01 -0.89
CA ASP A 9 -2.59 -25.16 -0.76
C ASP A 9 -3.00 -23.74 -1.17
N SER A 10 -3.70 -23.08 -0.25
CA SER A 10 -4.01 -21.65 -0.35
C SER A 10 -3.12 -20.88 0.63
N PRO A 11 -2.51 -19.74 0.25
CA PRO A 11 -1.71 -18.90 1.15
C PRO A 11 -2.50 -18.31 2.35
N CYS A 12 -3.78 -18.65 2.49
CA CYS A 12 -4.69 -18.18 3.53
C CYS A 12 -4.40 -18.68 4.96
N THR A 13 -3.56 -19.69 5.19
CA THR A 13 -3.35 -20.23 6.55
C THR A 13 -2.49 -19.30 7.43
N SER A 14 -1.60 -18.51 6.84
CA SER A 14 -0.69 -17.57 7.52
C SER A 14 -1.31 -16.22 7.88
N LEU A 15 -2.45 -15.85 7.28
CA LEU A 15 -3.09 -14.56 7.55
C LEU A 15 -3.65 -14.49 8.98
N PRO A 16 -3.50 -13.35 9.68
CA PRO A 16 -4.18 -13.09 10.95
C PRO A 16 -5.68 -13.43 10.89
N LYS A 17 -6.24 -13.98 11.98
CA LYS A 17 -7.67 -14.38 12.07
C LYS A 17 -8.63 -13.23 11.72
N GLN A 18 -8.26 -12.01 12.09
CA GLN A 18 -9.01 -10.78 11.87
C GLN A 18 -9.13 -10.44 10.39
N ILE A 19 -8.00 -10.46 9.64
CA ILE A 19 -7.98 -10.27 8.19
C ILE A 19 -8.85 -11.31 7.50
N ARG A 20 -8.72 -12.59 7.85
CA ARG A 20 -9.55 -13.66 7.27
C ARG A 20 -11.05 -13.44 7.51
N LYS A 21 -11.42 -13.05 8.73
CA LYS A 21 -12.81 -12.75 9.07
C LYS A 21 -13.35 -11.60 8.21
N TRP A 22 -12.57 -10.53 8.03
CA TRP A 22 -12.95 -9.39 7.21
C TRP A 22 -13.09 -9.77 5.73
N MET A 23 -12.13 -10.52 5.17
CA MET A 23 -12.17 -11.01 3.79
C MET A 23 -13.40 -11.89 3.53
N ASN A 24 -13.75 -12.78 4.46
CA ASN A 24 -14.94 -13.62 4.37
C ASN A 24 -16.23 -12.79 4.41
N LEU A 25 -16.29 -11.78 5.28
CA LEU A 25 -17.44 -10.86 5.37
C LEU A 25 -17.63 -10.09 4.05
N LYS A 26 -16.53 -9.63 3.46
CA LYS A 26 -16.50 -8.88 2.19
C LYS A 26 -16.54 -9.76 0.94
N LYS A 27 -16.49 -11.08 1.10
CA LYS A 27 -16.46 -12.08 0.02
C LYS A 27 -15.35 -11.82 -1.01
N ILE A 28 -14.18 -11.37 -0.52
CA ILE A 28 -13.00 -11.16 -1.37
C ILE A 28 -11.97 -12.28 -1.19
N ARG A 29 -11.23 -12.57 -2.26
CA ARG A 29 -10.25 -13.67 -2.30
C ARG A 29 -8.84 -13.25 -1.85
N CYS A 30 -8.49 -11.99 -2.10
CA CYS A 30 -7.17 -11.43 -1.80
C CYS A 30 -7.37 -10.02 -1.23
N LEU A 31 -6.60 -9.68 -0.20
CA LEU A 31 -6.51 -8.35 0.36
C LEU A 31 -5.07 -7.85 0.16
N GLY A 32 -4.89 -6.69 -0.45
CA GLY A 32 -3.57 -6.18 -0.82
C GLY A 32 -2.80 -5.56 0.34
N ILE A 33 -2.66 -6.29 1.44
CA ILE A 33 -1.89 -5.89 2.64
C ILE A 33 -0.78 -6.92 2.86
N PRO A 34 0.50 -6.50 2.80
CA PRO A 34 1.62 -7.41 3.01
C PRO A 34 1.59 -8.04 4.40
N VAL A 35 1.86 -9.35 4.50
CA VAL A 35 1.89 -10.02 5.80
C VAL A 35 3.06 -9.53 6.65
N PHE A 36 2.77 -9.12 7.88
CA PHE A 36 3.79 -8.83 8.90
C PHE A 36 4.11 -10.10 9.70
N TRP A 37 5.41 -10.43 9.79
CA TRP A 37 5.88 -11.63 10.49
C TRP A 37 6.45 -11.32 11.88
N GLY A 38 6.98 -10.13 12.10
CA GLY A 38 7.55 -9.75 13.39
C GLY A 38 8.46 -8.53 13.31
N SER A 39 8.84 -8.00 14.47
CA SER A 39 9.80 -6.90 14.58
C SER A 39 10.70 -7.08 15.79
N GLY A 40 11.80 -6.36 15.81
CA GLY A 40 12.76 -6.44 16.90
C GLY A 40 13.76 -5.28 16.92
N LEU A 41 14.63 -5.35 17.90
CA LEU A 41 15.77 -4.46 18.07
C LEU A 41 17.05 -5.30 17.98
N THR A 42 18.07 -4.78 17.32
CA THR A 42 19.40 -5.38 17.29
C THR A 42 20.45 -4.31 17.50
N GLU A 43 21.59 -4.69 18.07
CA GLU A 43 22.73 -3.80 18.20
C GLU A 43 23.85 -4.25 17.28
N TYR A 44 24.46 -3.32 16.55
CA TYR A 44 25.62 -3.59 15.72
C TYR A 44 26.59 -2.42 15.81
N LYS A 45 27.83 -2.70 16.23
CA LYS A 45 28.90 -1.70 16.44
C LYS A 45 28.47 -0.53 17.34
N GLY A 46 27.82 -0.82 18.47
CA GLY A 46 27.37 0.20 19.43
C GLY A 46 26.17 1.04 18.95
N LYS A 47 25.52 0.68 17.84
CA LYS A 47 24.33 1.35 17.32
C LYS A 47 23.13 0.43 17.42
N SER A 48 22.02 0.95 17.93
CA SER A 48 20.75 0.25 18.00
C SER A 48 19.98 0.43 16.68
N TYR A 49 19.46 -0.68 16.15
CA TYR A 49 18.67 -0.76 14.93
C TYR A 49 17.32 -1.41 15.24
N ARG A 50 16.26 -0.85 14.67
CA ARG A 50 14.95 -1.51 14.61
C ARG A 50 14.82 -2.23 13.28
N PHE A 51 14.34 -3.45 13.31
CA PHE A 51 14.01 -4.21 12.11
C PHE A 51 12.56 -4.71 12.16
N MET A 52 12.02 -4.95 10.97
CA MET A 52 10.74 -5.61 10.77
C MET A 52 10.91 -6.69 9.70
N VAL A 53 10.17 -7.78 9.85
CA VAL A 53 10.10 -8.88 8.91
C VAL A 53 8.70 -8.87 8.33
N MET A 54 8.62 -8.79 7.00
CA MET A 54 7.39 -8.68 6.25
C MET A 54 7.47 -9.56 5.00
N GLU A 55 6.32 -9.84 4.42
CA GLU A 55 6.19 -10.59 3.18
C GLU A 55 7.07 -10.02 2.07
N ARG A 56 7.75 -10.91 1.36
CA ARG A 56 8.51 -10.54 0.17
C ARG A 56 7.54 -10.37 -1.00
N LEU A 57 7.56 -9.20 -1.61
CA LEU A 57 6.76 -8.87 -2.78
C LEU A 57 7.61 -8.88 -4.05
N GLY A 58 6.92 -8.80 -5.19
CA GLY A 58 7.48 -8.74 -6.52
C GLY A 58 7.84 -7.32 -6.96
N GLU A 59 7.64 -7.04 -8.24
CA GLU A 59 7.98 -5.77 -8.88
C GLU A 59 6.96 -4.67 -8.55
N ASP A 60 7.44 -3.43 -8.41
CA ASP A 60 6.58 -2.27 -8.20
C ASP A 60 5.91 -1.81 -9.50
N LEU A 61 4.70 -1.27 -9.39
CA LEU A 61 3.94 -0.82 -10.54
C LEU A 61 4.59 0.38 -11.23
N GLN A 62 5.45 1.17 -10.56
CA GLN A 62 6.13 2.31 -11.20
C GLN A 62 7.13 1.84 -12.27
N ARG A 63 7.85 0.76 -11.99
CA ARG A 63 8.73 0.12 -12.98
C ARG A 63 7.93 -0.47 -14.14
N ILE A 64 6.87 -1.20 -13.86
CA ILE A 64 5.98 -1.78 -14.88
C ILE A 64 5.34 -0.68 -15.73
N PHE A 65 4.93 0.43 -15.11
CA PHE A 65 4.35 1.59 -15.77
C PHE A 65 5.32 2.21 -16.79
N LYS A 66 6.59 2.42 -16.40
CA LYS A 66 7.63 2.92 -17.31
C LYS A 66 7.89 1.94 -18.46
N ASP A 67 8.00 0.65 -18.16
CA ASP A 67 8.22 -0.40 -19.16
C ASP A 67 7.05 -0.50 -20.16
N CYS A 68 5.83 -0.13 -19.75
CA CYS A 68 4.65 -0.08 -20.62
C CYS A 68 4.49 1.27 -21.37
N GLY A 69 5.53 2.10 -21.42
CA GLY A 69 5.46 3.40 -22.09
C GLY A 69 4.63 4.44 -21.33
N SER A 70 4.62 4.33 -20.00
CA SER A 70 3.88 5.21 -19.09
C SER A 70 2.37 5.22 -19.34
N ARG A 71 1.78 4.09 -19.74
CA ARG A 71 0.32 3.92 -19.82
C ARG A 71 -0.08 2.49 -19.51
N PHE A 72 -1.19 2.33 -18.81
CA PHE A 72 -1.85 1.04 -18.62
C PHE A 72 -3.15 0.95 -19.42
N LYS A 73 -3.56 -0.29 -19.71
CA LYS A 73 -4.90 -0.58 -20.24
C LYS A 73 -5.98 -0.12 -19.26
N LYS A 74 -7.13 0.29 -19.79
CA LYS A 74 -8.28 0.73 -18.98
C LYS A 74 -8.69 -0.35 -17.99
N GLU A 75 -8.82 -1.58 -18.45
CA GLU A 75 -9.24 -2.73 -17.66
C GLU A 75 -8.31 -2.94 -16.47
N THR A 76 -7.00 -2.86 -16.69
CA THR A 76 -5.97 -2.99 -15.66
C THR A 76 -6.07 -1.87 -14.63
N VAL A 77 -6.28 -0.62 -15.07
CA VAL A 77 -6.48 0.51 -14.15
C VAL A 77 -7.72 0.31 -13.28
N LEU A 78 -8.84 -0.12 -13.87
CA LEU A 78 -10.09 -0.36 -13.14
C LEU A 78 -9.96 -1.52 -12.15
N GLN A 79 -9.28 -2.61 -12.54
CA GLN A 79 -8.94 -3.72 -11.65
C GLN A 79 -8.05 -3.27 -10.48
N LEU A 80 -7.01 -2.48 -10.74
CA LEU A 80 -6.14 -1.92 -9.70
C LEU A 80 -6.92 -1.03 -8.73
N GLY A 81 -7.74 -0.11 -9.25
CA GLY A 81 -8.59 0.76 -8.45
C GLY A 81 -9.55 -0.04 -7.56
N ALA A 82 -10.22 -1.06 -8.11
CA ALA A 82 -11.14 -1.90 -7.34
C ALA A 82 -10.45 -2.70 -6.23
N ARG A 83 -9.24 -3.24 -6.49
CA ARG A 83 -8.44 -3.94 -5.48
C ARG A 83 -7.89 -3.00 -4.41
N MET A 84 -7.51 -1.78 -4.78
CA MET A 84 -7.07 -0.78 -3.81
C MET A 84 -8.23 -0.30 -2.95
N LEU A 85 -9.46 -0.21 -3.47
CA LEU A 85 -10.62 0.09 -2.64
C LEU A 85 -10.84 -0.95 -1.53
N ASP A 86 -10.61 -2.24 -1.80
CA ASP A 86 -10.67 -3.29 -0.77
C ASP A 86 -9.61 -3.06 0.31
N THR A 87 -8.37 -2.77 -0.09
CA THR A 87 -7.28 -2.46 0.85
C THR A 87 -7.56 -1.20 1.66
N LEU A 88 -8.02 -0.12 1.02
CA LEU A 88 -8.33 1.16 1.66
C LEU A 88 -9.49 1.01 2.63
N GLU A 89 -10.55 0.31 2.25
CA GLU A 89 -11.67 0.06 3.16
C GLU A 89 -11.23 -0.69 4.41
N TYR A 90 -10.38 -1.72 4.27
CA TYR A 90 -9.85 -2.43 5.43
C TYR A 90 -9.05 -1.51 6.36
N ILE A 91 -8.07 -0.76 5.85
CA ILE A 91 -7.24 0.08 6.73
C ILE A 91 -8.07 1.23 7.34
N HIS A 92 -9.04 1.76 6.59
CA HIS A 92 -9.95 2.81 7.06
C HIS A 92 -10.89 2.31 8.16
N ASP A 93 -11.41 1.08 8.04
CA ASP A 93 -12.20 0.41 9.10
C ASP A 93 -11.36 0.14 10.35
N ASN A 94 -10.03 0.04 10.21
CA ASN A 94 -9.06 -0.09 11.31
C ASN A 94 -8.45 1.25 11.75
N GLU A 95 -9.11 2.39 11.47
CA GLU A 95 -8.76 3.73 11.93
C GLU A 95 -7.52 4.38 11.30
N TYR A 96 -6.93 3.77 10.28
CA TYR A 96 -5.75 4.29 9.56
C TYR A 96 -6.10 4.76 8.16
N VAL A 97 -5.37 5.77 7.69
CA VAL A 97 -5.26 6.12 6.27
C VAL A 97 -3.82 5.96 5.83
N HIS A 98 -3.60 5.67 4.55
CA HIS A 98 -2.30 5.43 3.97
C HIS A 98 -1.54 6.73 3.69
N GLY A 99 -2.18 7.70 3.03
CA GLY A 99 -1.63 9.02 2.73
C GLY A 99 -0.63 9.10 1.56
N ASP A 100 -0.09 7.98 1.09
CA ASP A 100 0.91 7.97 0.00
C ASP A 100 0.72 6.82 -1.01
N ILE A 101 -0.51 6.69 -1.52
CA ILE A 101 -0.83 5.72 -2.58
C ILE A 101 -0.19 6.20 -3.88
N LYS A 102 0.66 5.35 -4.49
CA LYS A 102 1.34 5.62 -5.77
C LYS A 102 1.89 4.33 -6.36
N ALA A 103 2.18 4.32 -7.65
CA ALA A 103 2.67 3.11 -8.33
C ALA A 103 3.95 2.52 -7.71
N ALA A 104 4.82 3.34 -7.11
CA ALA A 104 6.02 2.86 -6.43
C ALA A 104 5.74 2.13 -5.11
N ASN A 105 4.57 2.37 -4.50
CA ASN A 105 4.11 1.73 -3.27
C ASN A 105 3.10 0.60 -3.54
N LEU A 106 2.75 0.35 -4.81
CA LEU A 106 1.96 -0.81 -5.21
C LEU A 106 2.89 -1.86 -5.80
N LEU A 107 2.98 -3.02 -5.15
CA LEU A 107 3.84 -4.12 -5.58
C LEU A 107 3.01 -5.34 -5.96
N LEU A 108 3.45 -6.09 -6.96
CA LEU A 108 2.84 -7.36 -7.31
C LEU A 108 3.21 -8.45 -6.29
N GLY A 109 2.40 -9.51 -6.20
CA GLY A 109 2.76 -10.69 -5.43
C GLY A 109 4.03 -11.34 -5.99
N TYR A 110 4.92 -11.83 -5.11
CA TYR A 110 6.18 -12.46 -5.54
C TYR A 110 5.94 -13.76 -6.31
N THR A 111 4.99 -14.58 -5.86
CA THR A 111 4.60 -15.85 -6.49
C THR A 111 3.41 -15.69 -7.43
N ASN A 112 2.49 -14.75 -7.14
CA ASN A 112 1.31 -14.47 -7.96
C ASN A 112 1.33 -13.02 -8.47
N PRO A 113 1.75 -12.78 -9.74
CA PRO A 113 1.83 -11.43 -10.30
C PRO A 113 0.45 -10.81 -10.62
N HIS A 114 -0.64 -11.53 -10.37
CA HIS A 114 -2.01 -11.02 -10.55
C HIS A 114 -2.61 -10.42 -9.28
N GLU A 115 -1.89 -10.52 -8.16
CA GLU A 115 -2.22 -9.84 -6.91
C GLU A 115 -1.38 -8.58 -6.76
N VAL A 116 -1.98 -7.54 -6.19
CA VAL A 116 -1.33 -6.26 -5.92
C VAL A 116 -1.48 -5.91 -4.44
N TYR A 117 -0.39 -5.41 -3.88
CA TYR A 117 -0.24 -5.11 -2.46
C TYR A 117 0.15 -3.65 -2.30
N LEU A 118 -0.47 -2.97 -1.33
CA LEU A 118 -0.09 -1.63 -0.91
C LEU A 118 0.98 -1.74 0.17
N ALA A 119 2.16 -1.21 -0.10
CA ALA A 119 3.28 -1.18 0.83
C ALA A 119 3.63 0.26 1.24
N ASP A 120 4.62 0.37 2.13
CA ASP A 120 5.11 1.63 2.69
C ASP A 120 4.06 2.43 3.48
N TYR A 121 3.78 1.93 4.67
CA TYR A 121 2.93 2.60 5.66
C TYR A 121 3.69 3.67 6.47
N GLY A 122 4.85 4.13 6.00
CA GLY A 122 5.69 5.11 6.72
C GLY A 122 5.03 6.47 6.92
N LEU A 123 4.11 6.84 6.02
CA LEU A 123 3.31 8.06 6.09
C LEU A 123 1.87 7.84 6.58
N SER A 124 1.53 6.61 6.97
CA SER A 124 0.19 6.29 7.43
C SER A 124 -0.18 7.04 8.71
N TYR A 125 -1.45 7.40 8.81
CA TYR A 125 -1.96 8.25 9.87
C TYR A 125 -3.20 7.63 10.52
N ARG A 126 -3.22 7.55 11.85
CA ARG A 126 -4.41 7.09 12.60
C ARG A 126 -5.42 8.21 12.69
N TYR A 127 -6.32 8.28 11.71
CA TYR A 127 -7.28 9.38 11.53
C TYR A 127 -8.47 9.32 12.49
N CYS A 128 -8.76 8.15 13.07
CA CYS A 128 -9.95 7.93 13.90
C CYS A 128 -9.64 7.16 15.19
N PRO A 129 -8.67 7.59 16.02
CA PRO A 129 -8.25 6.82 17.19
C PRO A 129 -9.41 6.56 18.17
N ASN A 130 -9.69 5.28 18.40
CA ASN A 130 -10.77 4.80 19.26
C ASN A 130 -12.14 5.33 18.79
N GLY A 131 -12.36 5.40 17.48
CA GLY A 131 -13.57 5.96 16.87
C GLY A 131 -13.68 7.49 16.88
N ASN A 132 -12.69 8.22 17.41
CA ASN A 132 -12.72 9.67 17.45
C ASN A 132 -12.05 10.27 16.21
N HIS A 133 -12.84 10.61 15.19
CA HIS A 133 -12.33 11.23 13.97
C HIS A 133 -11.60 12.54 14.27
N LYS A 134 -10.40 12.73 13.72
CA LYS A 134 -9.68 13.99 13.82
C LYS A 134 -10.49 15.11 13.19
N GLN A 135 -10.54 16.27 13.83
CA GLN A 135 -11.29 17.42 13.33
C GLN A 135 -10.57 18.08 12.14
N TYR A 136 -11.34 18.72 11.26
CA TYR A 136 -10.79 19.49 10.16
C TYR A 136 -10.09 20.74 10.71
N GLN A 137 -8.77 20.81 10.56
CA GLN A 137 -7.97 21.96 10.98
C GLN A 137 -6.84 22.18 9.97
N GLU A 138 -6.87 23.32 9.27
CA GLU A 138 -5.81 23.69 8.33
C GLU A 138 -4.54 24.11 9.09
N ASN A 139 -3.39 23.66 8.61
CA ASN A 139 -2.10 24.05 9.16
C ASN A 139 -1.09 24.20 8.01
N PRO A 140 -1.01 25.39 7.38
CA PRO A 140 -0.14 25.60 6.22
C PRO A 140 1.34 25.28 6.47
N ARG A 141 1.81 25.31 7.74
CA ARG A 141 3.20 24.93 8.10
C ARG A 141 3.47 23.43 7.97
N LYS A 142 2.44 22.60 7.93
CA LYS A 142 2.49 21.14 7.72
C LYS A 142 1.90 20.74 6.36
N GLY A 143 1.77 21.69 5.43
CA GLY A 143 1.23 21.45 4.10
C GLY A 143 2.16 20.58 3.23
N HIS A 144 1.57 20.03 2.17
CA HIS A 144 2.29 19.33 1.10
C HIS A 144 2.97 18.03 1.51
N ASN A 145 2.49 17.37 2.57
CA ASN A 145 2.96 16.03 2.96
C ASN A 145 2.56 14.98 1.91
N GLY A 146 3.39 13.94 1.75
CA GLY A 146 3.22 12.90 0.74
C GLY A 146 3.83 13.26 -0.61
N THR A 147 3.54 12.47 -1.64
CA THR A 147 4.06 12.71 -2.99
C THR A 147 3.28 13.84 -3.67
N ILE A 148 3.94 14.98 -3.94
CA ILE A 148 3.29 16.24 -4.40
C ILE A 148 2.36 16.07 -5.60
N GLU A 149 2.70 15.22 -6.56
CA GLU A 149 1.86 14.99 -7.74
C GLU A 149 0.53 14.30 -7.40
N PHE A 150 0.47 13.48 -6.34
CA PHE A 150 -0.71 12.69 -5.98
C PHE A 150 -1.40 13.12 -4.70
N THR A 151 -0.71 13.83 -3.79
CA THR A 151 -1.26 14.14 -2.46
C THR A 151 -2.58 14.91 -2.52
N SER A 152 -3.47 14.72 -1.54
CA SER A 152 -4.82 15.30 -1.54
C SER A 152 -4.83 16.83 -1.38
N ILE A 153 -5.93 17.48 -1.77
CA ILE A 153 -6.11 18.92 -1.51
C ILE A 153 -6.04 19.23 -0.01
N ASP A 154 -6.56 18.34 0.84
CA ASP A 154 -6.48 18.46 2.31
C ASP A 154 -5.02 18.46 2.79
N ALA A 155 -4.17 17.58 2.25
CA ALA A 155 -2.76 17.53 2.58
C ALA A 155 -2.00 18.78 2.08
N HIS A 156 -2.35 19.34 0.91
CA HIS A 156 -1.81 20.64 0.48
C HIS A 156 -2.14 21.77 1.47
N LYS A 157 -3.31 21.73 2.12
CA LYS A 157 -3.72 22.67 3.17
C LYS A 157 -3.12 22.36 4.56
N GLY A 158 -2.36 21.28 4.68
CA GLY A 158 -1.80 20.79 5.93
C GLY A 158 -2.84 20.29 6.92
N VAL A 159 -4.02 19.91 6.42
CA VAL A 159 -5.04 19.21 7.20
C VAL A 159 -4.56 17.78 7.44
N ALA A 160 -4.93 17.20 8.59
CA ALA A 160 -4.64 15.80 8.86
C ALA A 160 -5.25 14.90 7.77
N PRO A 161 -4.54 13.86 7.29
CA PRO A 161 -5.09 12.93 6.31
C PRO A 161 -6.37 12.26 6.81
N SER A 162 -7.37 12.13 5.93
CA SER A 162 -8.62 11.41 6.17
C SER A 162 -8.99 10.52 4.98
N ARG A 163 -10.06 9.73 5.13
CA ARG A 163 -10.47 8.70 4.16
C ARG A 163 -10.69 9.25 2.76
N ARG A 164 -11.29 10.44 2.62
CA ARG A 164 -11.52 11.06 1.31
C ARG A 164 -10.20 11.44 0.62
N GLY A 165 -9.17 11.76 1.41
CA GLY A 165 -7.83 12.07 0.90
C GLY A 165 -7.20 10.87 0.20
N ASP A 166 -7.26 9.68 0.80
CA ASP A 166 -6.77 8.44 0.17
C ASP A 166 -7.51 8.12 -1.13
N LEU A 167 -8.83 8.30 -1.15
CA LEU A 167 -9.64 8.09 -2.36
C LEU A 167 -9.33 9.13 -3.46
N GLU A 168 -9.05 10.37 -3.08
CA GLU A 168 -8.61 11.42 -3.99
C GLU A 168 -7.25 11.08 -4.61
N ILE A 169 -6.29 10.65 -3.79
CA ILE A 169 -4.96 10.19 -4.23
C ILE A 169 -5.10 9.03 -5.23
N LEU A 170 -5.92 8.02 -4.91
CA LEU A 170 -6.19 6.88 -5.80
C LEU A 170 -6.79 7.35 -7.15
N GLY A 171 -7.70 8.33 -7.12
CA GLY A 171 -8.26 8.94 -8.31
C GLY A 171 -7.20 9.60 -9.21
N TYR A 172 -6.24 10.31 -8.63
CA TYR A 172 -5.10 10.88 -9.36
C TYR A 172 -4.15 9.82 -9.91
N CYS A 173 -3.88 8.75 -9.15
CA CYS A 173 -3.11 7.62 -9.67
C CYS A 173 -3.78 6.97 -10.88
N MET A 174 -5.09 6.68 -10.81
CA MET A 174 -5.84 6.12 -11.94
C MET A 174 -5.82 7.05 -13.16
N LEU A 175 -5.96 8.36 -12.94
CA LEU A 175 -5.86 9.36 -14.01
C LEU A 175 -4.49 9.31 -14.70
N GLN A 176 -3.41 9.26 -13.92
CA GLN A 176 -2.06 9.17 -14.46
C GLN A 176 -1.85 7.84 -15.21
N TRP A 177 -2.31 6.72 -14.66
CA TRP A 177 -2.13 5.41 -15.31
C TRP A 177 -2.84 5.31 -16.66
N LEU A 178 -4.02 5.94 -16.79
CA LEU A 178 -4.77 6.00 -18.05
C LEU A 178 -4.14 6.96 -19.07
N CYS A 179 -3.72 8.14 -18.61
CA CYS A 179 -3.34 9.24 -19.51
C CYS A 179 -1.83 9.34 -19.75
N GLY A 180 -1.05 8.70 -18.89
CA GLY A 180 0.41 8.76 -18.81
C GLY A 180 0.98 10.03 -18.21
N LYS A 181 0.13 10.98 -17.81
CA LYS A 181 0.52 12.28 -17.25
C LYS A 181 -0.60 12.91 -16.45
N LEU A 182 -0.23 13.85 -15.56
CA LEU A 182 -1.18 14.66 -14.80
C LEU A 182 -1.23 16.11 -15.32
N PRO A 183 -2.36 16.83 -15.17
CA PRO A 183 -2.48 18.23 -15.62
C PRO A 183 -1.46 19.20 -15.01
N TRP A 184 -0.96 18.89 -13.82
CA TRP A 184 -0.05 19.74 -13.04
C TRP A 184 1.41 19.22 -13.01
N GLU A 185 1.74 18.20 -13.79
CA GLU A 185 3.05 17.53 -13.75
C GLU A 185 4.24 18.43 -14.13
N GLN A 186 4.00 19.53 -14.86
CA GLN A 186 5.04 20.51 -15.17
C GLN A 186 5.32 21.50 -14.03
N ASN A 187 4.42 21.57 -13.05
CA ASN A 187 4.47 22.57 -11.97
C ASN A 187 4.84 21.95 -10.61
N LEU A 188 5.39 20.73 -10.57
CA LEU A 188 5.66 20.02 -9.30
C LEU A 188 6.64 20.74 -8.37
N LYS A 189 7.41 21.70 -8.87
CA LYS A 189 8.30 22.55 -8.04
C LYS A 189 7.56 23.66 -7.29
N ASP A 190 6.31 23.94 -7.66
CA ASP A 190 5.45 24.94 -7.03
C ASP A 190 4.22 24.25 -6.41
N PRO A 191 4.27 23.96 -5.09
CA PRO A 191 3.17 23.29 -4.39
C PRO A 191 1.84 24.04 -4.44
N VAL A 192 1.87 25.38 -4.55
CA VAL A 192 0.67 26.23 -4.60
C VAL A 192 0.05 26.16 -6.00
N ALA A 193 0.86 26.16 -7.06
CA ALA A 193 0.38 25.93 -8.42
C ALA A 193 -0.27 24.54 -8.57
N VAL A 194 0.34 23.50 -7.98
CA VAL A 194 -0.23 22.13 -7.98
C VAL A 194 -1.56 22.10 -7.23
N GLN A 195 -1.64 22.69 -6.03
CA GLN A 195 -2.89 22.76 -5.26
C GLN A 195 -4.00 23.49 -6.03
N THR A 196 -3.65 24.60 -6.69
CA THR A 196 -4.58 25.40 -7.50
C THR A 196 -5.11 24.58 -8.67
N ALA A 197 -4.23 23.83 -9.35
CA ALA A 197 -4.62 22.96 -10.46
C ALA A 197 -5.54 21.82 -9.99
N LYS A 198 -5.24 21.16 -8.87
CA LYS A 198 -6.11 20.13 -8.27
C LYS A 198 -7.48 20.69 -7.89
N THR A 199 -7.51 21.87 -7.27
CA THR A 199 -8.77 22.55 -6.91
C THR A 199 -9.61 22.90 -8.15
N LYS A 200 -8.96 23.29 -9.26
CA LYS A 200 -9.66 23.49 -10.54
C LYS A 200 -10.26 22.20 -11.08
N VAL A 201 -9.52 21.09 -11.03
CA VAL A 201 -10.00 19.76 -11.48
C VAL A 201 -11.16 19.24 -10.62
N LYS A 202 -11.20 19.57 -9.33
CA LYS A 202 -12.32 19.24 -8.45
C LYS A 202 -13.66 19.80 -8.94
N ASN A 203 -13.66 20.94 -9.62
CA ASN A 203 -14.87 21.52 -10.20
C ASN A 203 -15.30 20.73 -11.45
N ILE A 204 -16.60 20.53 -11.65
CA ILE A 204 -17.16 19.77 -12.80
C ILE A 204 -16.60 20.26 -14.14
N ALA A 205 -16.49 21.58 -14.32
CA ALA A 205 -15.90 22.18 -15.52
C ALA A 205 -14.43 21.77 -15.73
N GLY A 206 -13.64 21.71 -14.65
CA GLY A 206 -12.25 21.28 -14.70
C GLY A 206 -12.11 19.79 -15.01
N LEU A 207 -12.98 18.94 -14.45
CA LEU A 207 -13.01 17.52 -14.78
C LEU A 207 -13.37 17.28 -16.25
N HIS A 208 -14.35 18.02 -16.79
CA HIS A 208 -14.69 17.99 -18.21
C HIS A 208 -13.55 18.47 -19.10
N GLN A 209 -12.83 19.52 -18.69
CA GLN A 209 -11.66 20.00 -19.43
C GLN A 209 -10.50 19.00 -19.41
N VAL A 210 -10.26 18.31 -18.29
CA VAL A 210 -9.28 17.21 -18.23
C VAL A 210 -9.68 16.08 -19.19
N LYS A 211 -10.96 15.69 -19.23
CA LYS A 211 -11.42 14.69 -20.21
C LYS A 211 -11.10 15.08 -21.65
N PHE A 212 -11.39 16.32 -22.00
CA PHE A 212 -11.16 16.84 -23.35
C PHE A 212 -9.66 16.88 -23.69
N THR A 213 -8.85 17.50 -22.83
CA THR A 213 -7.41 17.70 -23.05
C THR A 213 -6.64 16.39 -23.14
N PHE A 214 -7.01 15.39 -22.34
CA PHE A 214 -6.31 14.11 -22.30
C PHE A 214 -6.96 13.05 -23.20
N LYS A 215 -7.94 13.44 -24.03
CA LYS A 215 -8.70 12.55 -24.92
C LYS A 215 -9.23 11.31 -24.18
N ILE A 216 -9.72 11.54 -22.96
CA ILE A 216 -10.30 10.50 -22.09
C ILE A 216 -11.73 10.21 -22.57
N HIS A 217 -11.87 9.80 -23.83
CA HIS A 217 -13.18 9.55 -24.44
C HIS A 217 -13.82 8.25 -23.92
N SER A 218 -13.10 7.45 -23.14
CA SER A 218 -13.53 6.10 -22.73
C SER A 218 -13.50 5.82 -21.22
N THR A 219 -13.40 6.81 -20.32
CA THR A 219 -13.43 6.52 -18.86
C THR A 219 -14.48 7.33 -18.09
N GLY A 220 -15.75 7.09 -18.41
CA GLY A 220 -16.86 7.64 -17.62
C GLY A 220 -16.82 7.19 -16.15
N GLU A 221 -16.22 6.03 -15.89
CA GLU A 221 -16.08 5.41 -14.56
C GLU A 221 -15.18 6.25 -13.64
N LEU A 222 -13.99 6.65 -14.12
CA LEU A 222 -13.09 7.52 -13.33
C LEU A 222 -13.77 8.83 -12.95
N SER A 223 -14.60 9.36 -13.84
CA SER A 223 -15.28 10.63 -13.60
C SER A 223 -16.41 10.51 -12.61
N LYS A 224 -17.20 9.43 -12.69
CA LYS A 224 -18.21 9.09 -11.68
C LYS A 224 -17.53 8.85 -10.32
N PHE A 225 -16.41 8.12 -10.31
CA PHE A 225 -15.62 7.88 -9.11
C PHE A 225 -15.16 9.19 -8.47
N LEU A 226 -14.47 10.07 -9.22
CA LEU A 226 -14.01 11.36 -8.71
C LEU A 226 -15.15 12.26 -8.26
N ALA A 227 -16.28 12.28 -8.98
CA ALA A 227 -17.46 13.03 -8.57
C ALA A 227 -17.97 12.56 -7.19
N CYS A 228 -18.07 11.25 -6.96
CA CYS A 228 -18.43 10.71 -5.65
C CYS A 228 -17.39 11.08 -4.57
N VAL A 229 -16.09 11.02 -4.88
CA VAL A 229 -15.03 11.36 -3.92
C VAL A 229 -15.06 12.84 -3.55
N TYR A 230 -15.32 13.73 -4.52
CA TYR A 230 -15.35 15.18 -4.29
C TYR A 230 -16.58 15.67 -3.52
N ASP A 231 -17.66 14.87 -3.49
CA ASP A 231 -18.87 15.10 -2.70
C ASP A 231 -18.70 14.73 -1.22
N LEU A 232 -17.67 13.95 -0.87
CA LEU A 232 -17.44 13.51 0.51
C LEU A 232 -17.09 14.67 1.45
N SER A 233 -17.80 14.71 2.58
CA SER A 233 -17.38 15.51 3.72
C SER A 233 -16.10 14.95 4.36
N TYR A 234 -15.37 15.79 5.10
CA TYR A 234 -14.02 15.45 5.58
C TYR A 234 -14.01 14.23 6.50
N ASP A 235 -15.03 14.12 7.34
CA ASP A 235 -15.27 13.08 8.34
C ASP A 235 -16.27 12.01 7.87
N GLU A 236 -16.75 12.08 6.64
CA GLU A 236 -17.71 11.12 6.09
C GLU A 236 -17.07 9.73 5.93
N LYS A 237 -17.86 8.67 6.18
CA LYS A 237 -17.48 7.30 5.82
C LYS A 237 -17.83 7.08 4.34
N PRO A 238 -16.85 6.85 3.45
CA PRO A 238 -17.14 6.60 2.04
C PRO A 238 -18.01 5.36 1.86
N LYS A 239 -18.91 5.41 0.89
CA LYS A 239 -19.68 4.24 0.43
C LYS A 239 -18.82 3.42 -0.55
N TYR A 240 -17.83 2.68 -0.02
CA TYR A 240 -16.85 1.93 -0.84
C TYR A 240 -17.50 1.02 -1.87
N GLU A 241 -18.60 0.36 -1.54
CA GLU A 241 -19.33 -0.51 -2.46
C GLU A 241 -19.85 0.25 -3.70
N VAL A 242 -20.27 1.51 -3.54
CA VAL A 242 -20.70 2.36 -4.66
C VAL A 242 -19.50 2.73 -5.53
N LEU A 243 -18.39 3.14 -4.92
CA LEU A 243 -17.15 3.46 -5.63
C LEU A 243 -16.61 2.24 -6.39
N LYS A 244 -16.64 1.07 -5.76
CA LYS A 244 -16.21 -0.19 -6.35
C LYS A 244 -17.12 -0.57 -7.51
N LYS A 245 -18.45 -0.50 -7.33
CA LYS A 245 -19.42 -0.77 -8.40
C LYS A 245 -19.17 0.10 -9.63
N ILE A 246 -18.88 1.39 -9.46
CA ILE A 246 -18.55 2.29 -10.59
C ILE A 246 -17.39 1.75 -11.43
N LEU A 247 -16.34 1.22 -10.78
CA LEU A 247 -15.18 0.65 -11.48
C LEU A 247 -15.50 -0.71 -12.10
N LEU A 248 -16.29 -1.55 -11.42
CA LEU A 248 -16.70 -2.87 -11.90
C LEU A 248 -17.63 -2.80 -13.11
N ASP A 249 -18.57 -1.86 -13.14
CA ASP A 249 -19.46 -1.62 -14.29
C ASP A 249 -18.63 -1.32 -15.57
N GLY A 250 -17.47 -0.68 -15.43
CA GLY A 250 -16.56 -0.45 -16.55
C GLY A 250 -15.89 -1.72 -17.09
N LEU A 251 -15.69 -2.72 -16.24
CA LEU A 251 -15.10 -4.02 -16.60
C LEU A 251 -16.13 -4.95 -17.26
N GLU A 252 -17.42 -4.81 -16.95
CA GLU A 252 -18.48 -5.62 -17.56
C GLU A 252 -18.51 -5.49 -19.08
N SER A 253 -18.29 -4.27 -19.59
CA SER A 253 -18.27 -4.00 -21.03
C SER A 253 -17.17 -4.73 -21.79
N SER A 254 -16.07 -5.09 -21.13
CA SER A 254 -14.95 -5.85 -21.71
C SER A 254 -14.96 -7.34 -21.33
N GLY A 255 -15.93 -7.79 -20.52
CA GLY A 255 -15.97 -9.15 -19.97
C GLY A 255 -14.80 -9.46 -19.02
N THR A 256 -14.07 -8.45 -18.56
CA THR A 256 -12.90 -8.64 -17.71
C THR A 256 -13.32 -8.87 -16.26
N ARG A 257 -12.79 -9.92 -15.64
CA ARG A 257 -13.05 -10.19 -14.22
C ARG A 257 -12.21 -9.30 -13.31
N TYR A 258 -12.82 -8.73 -12.28
CA TYR A 258 -12.11 -7.88 -11.31
C TYR A 258 -11.00 -8.63 -10.57
N ASP A 259 -11.22 -9.91 -10.27
CA ASP A 259 -10.28 -10.82 -9.60
C ASP A 259 -9.45 -11.65 -10.60
N GLY A 260 -9.54 -11.32 -11.88
CA GLY A 260 -8.78 -11.99 -12.95
C GLY A 260 -7.34 -11.50 -13.09
N PRO A 261 -6.59 -12.02 -14.08
CA PRO A 261 -5.23 -11.60 -14.37
C PRO A 261 -5.09 -10.09 -14.58
N LEU A 262 -4.01 -9.51 -14.05
CA LEU A 262 -3.57 -8.14 -14.37
C LEU A 262 -2.74 -8.14 -15.66
N GLU A 263 -3.20 -7.40 -16.67
CA GLU A 263 -2.60 -7.37 -18.00
C GLU A 263 -2.01 -5.98 -18.31
N PHE A 264 -0.71 -5.79 -18.13
CA PHE A 264 -0.10 -4.47 -18.26
C PHE A 264 0.30 -4.10 -19.71
N SER A 265 0.61 -5.09 -20.56
CA SER A 265 1.15 -4.83 -21.90
C SER A 265 0.06 -4.38 -22.88
N THR A 266 0.29 -3.26 -23.57
CA THR A 266 -0.42 -2.91 -24.81
C THR A 266 0.27 -3.60 -25.98
N ALA A 267 -0.49 -4.08 -26.98
CA ALA A 267 0.05 -4.78 -28.15
C ALA A 267 1.12 -3.91 -28.83
N GLY A 268 2.40 -4.18 -28.55
CA GLY A 268 3.52 -3.32 -28.92
C GLY A 268 4.69 -3.31 -27.93
N CYS A 269 4.49 -3.64 -26.66
CA CYS A 269 5.60 -3.78 -25.72
C CYS A 269 6.17 -5.21 -25.74
N GLY A 270 7.17 -5.43 -26.59
CA GLY A 270 7.92 -6.68 -26.65
C GLY A 270 8.84 -6.84 -25.44
N ARG A 271 8.42 -7.66 -24.47
CA ARG A 271 9.28 -8.64 -23.77
C ARG A 271 8.46 -9.52 -22.81
N ASN A 272 8.38 -10.80 -23.16
CA ASN A 272 7.97 -11.89 -22.28
C ASN A 272 8.97 -12.01 -21.11
N ARG A 273 8.75 -11.32 -19.99
CA ARG A 273 9.54 -11.54 -18.75
C ARG A 273 8.80 -12.30 -17.66
N THR A 274 7.47 -12.37 -17.73
CA THR A 274 6.65 -13.09 -16.75
C THR A 274 6.88 -14.61 -16.80
N ALA A 275 7.14 -15.19 -17.98
CA ALA A 275 7.41 -16.62 -18.12
C ALA A 275 8.82 -17.06 -17.70
N GLU A 276 9.82 -16.17 -17.74
CA GLU A 276 11.20 -16.49 -17.35
C GLU A 276 11.37 -16.49 -15.82
N ALA A 277 10.68 -15.60 -15.10
CA ALA A 277 10.67 -15.58 -13.65
C ALA A 277 10.18 -16.92 -13.07
N SER A 278 9.08 -17.46 -13.59
CA SER A 278 8.53 -18.76 -13.15
C SER A 278 9.48 -19.94 -13.41
N LYS A 279 10.27 -19.92 -14.50
CA LYS A 279 11.24 -20.98 -14.84
C LYS A 279 12.51 -20.92 -13.97
N VAL A 280 13.01 -19.72 -13.69
CA VAL A 280 14.20 -19.53 -12.82
C VAL A 280 13.87 -19.86 -11.35
N ILE A 281 12.62 -19.64 -10.92
CA ILE A 281 12.17 -19.95 -9.55
C ILE A 281 12.08 -21.47 -9.31
N GLN A 282 11.54 -22.26 -10.25
CA GLN A 282 11.51 -23.73 -10.13
C GLN A 282 12.91 -24.37 -10.08
N GLN A 283 13.90 -23.79 -10.77
CA GLN A 283 15.28 -24.26 -10.72
C GLN A 283 16.00 -23.94 -9.41
N LYS A 284 15.67 -22.82 -8.74
CA LYS A 284 16.25 -22.47 -7.43
C LYS A 284 15.63 -23.25 -6.27
N GLN A 285 14.33 -23.59 -6.34
CA GLN A 285 13.69 -24.44 -5.33
C GLN A 285 14.22 -25.88 -5.34
N LYS A 286 14.43 -26.49 -6.52
CA LYS A 286 15.04 -27.82 -6.62
C LYS A 286 16.48 -27.90 -6.11
N LYS A 287 17.21 -26.78 -6.10
CA LYS A 287 18.59 -26.72 -5.58
C LYS A 287 18.64 -26.59 -4.06
N ALA A 288 17.60 -26.03 -3.43
CA ALA A 288 17.51 -25.89 -1.97
C ALA A 288 16.99 -27.16 -1.28
N GLU A 289 16.27 -28.04 -1.99
CA GLU A 289 15.80 -29.33 -1.48
C GLU A 289 16.85 -30.47 -1.56
N GLY A 290 18.00 -30.22 -2.20
CA GLY A 290 19.06 -31.22 -2.42
C GLY A 290 20.28 -31.15 -1.51
N GLU A 291 20.36 -30.19 -0.58
CA GLU A 291 21.47 -30.06 0.37
C GLU A 291 20.99 -30.37 1.79
N GLU A 292 20.93 -31.66 2.10
CA GLU A 292 20.77 -32.20 3.44
C GLU A 292 22.03 -31.86 4.27
N TYR A 293 21.93 -30.85 5.14
CA TYR A 293 23.01 -30.48 6.06
C TYR A 293 23.17 -31.56 7.15
N MET A 294 24.17 -32.42 6.95
CA MET A 294 24.81 -33.23 7.99
C MET A 294 25.22 -32.36 9.19
N ARG A 295 24.65 -32.66 10.36
CA ARG A 295 25.11 -32.13 11.66
C ARG A 295 26.43 -32.80 12.07
N PRO A 296 27.30 -32.07 12.78
CA PRO A 296 28.09 -32.68 13.84
C PRO A 296 27.71 -32.12 15.22
N ASN A 297 27.26 -33.02 16.09
CA ASN A 297 27.25 -32.85 17.53
C ASN A 297 28.68 -32.67 18.06
N LYS A 298 28.95 -31.65 18.87
CA LYS A 298 29.82 -31.78 20.06
C LYS A 298 29.36 -30.83 21.17
N ALA A 299 28.99 -31.44 22.29
CA ALA A 299 28.83 -30.81 23.59
C ALA A 299 30.20 -30.44 24.18
N CYS A 300 30.29 -29.35 24.93
CA CYS A 300 31.36 -29.13 25.91
C CYS A 300 30.78 -28.62 27.23
N THR A 301 31.11 -29.38 28.27
CA THR A 301 30.75 -29.29 29.68
C THR A 301 31.48 -28.17 30.43
N ALA A 302 30.86 -27.75 31.53
CA ALA A 302 31.33 -26.75 32.49
C ALA A 302 32.57 -27.17 33.29
N VAL A 303 33.37 -26.19 33.74
CA VAL A 303 34.23 -26.26 34.95
C VAL A 303 34.25 -24.90 35.67
N THR A 304 34.24 -24.98 37.00
CA THR A 304 34.07 -23.98 38.06
C THR A 304 35.34 -23.22 38.50
N GLY A 305 35.16 -21.95 38.93
CA GLY A 305 35.59 -21.45 40.26
C GLY A 305 36.76 -20.43 40.37
N ARG A 306 36.49 -19.20 40.88
CA ARG A 306 36.90 -18.68 42.23
C ARG A 306 36.64 -17.16 42.41
N ARG A 307 36.46 -16.77 43.69
CA ARG A 307 36.02 -15.49 44.33
C ARG A 307 37.11 -14.39 44.43
N LEU A 308 36.73 -13.10 44.26
CA LEU A 308 36.69 -11.90 45.16
C LEU A 308 38.04 -11.32 45.69
N PRO A 309 38.16 -10.02 46.11
CA PRO A 309 37.11 -9.15 46.68
C PRO A 309 37.05 -7.63 46.29
N ASP A 310 36.04 -7.03 46.92
CA ASP A 310 35.45 -5.67 47.00
C ASP A 310 36.37 -4.43 47.04
N GLU A 311 35.88 -3.25 46.59
CA GLU A 311 35.48 -2.15 47.49
C GLU A 311 34.87 -0.90 46.80
N GLU A 312 33.82 -0.40 47.46
CA GLU A 312 33.33 0.98 47.70
C GLU A 312 32.78 1.96 46.61
N LYS A 313 31.56 2.44 46.92
CA LYS A 313 30.81 3.64 46.45
C LYS A 313 31.26 4.90 47.26
N PRO A 314 30.73 6.16 47.12
CA PRO A 314 29.50 6.62 46.45
C PRO A 314 29.58 7.99 45.71
N SER A 315 28.52 8.37 44.98
CA SER A 315 27.97 9.74 45.07
C SER A 315 26.63 9.89 44.36
N ASN A 316 25.75 10.64 45.03
CA ASN A 316 24.39 11.01 44.65
C ASN A 316 24.37 11.95 43.44
N LEU A 317 23.43 11.73 42.51
CA LEU A 317 22.82 12.84 41.78
C LEU A 317 21.36 12.51 41.43
N HIS A 318 20.45 13.15 42.16
CA HIS A 318 19.08 13.36 41.73
C HIS A 318 19.11 14.00 40.33
N ARG A 319 18.64 13.31 39.30
CA ARG A 319 18.23 13.95 38.05
C ARG A 319 16.95 13.33 37.55
N MET A 320 15.96 14.21 37.46
CA MET A 320 14.60 13.97 37.02
C MET A 320 14.58 13.19 35.69
N LEU A 321 13.74 12.17 35.63
CA LEU A 321 13.39 11.44 34.41
C LEU A 321 12.83 12.41 33.36
N PRO A 322 13.41 12.51 32.16
CA PRO A 322 12.64 12.89 30.99
C PRO A 322 12.03 11.61 30.41
N GLN A 323 10.71 11.50 30.48
CA GLN A 323 9.94 10.58 29.65
C GLN A 323 10.28 10.84 28.17
N PRO A 324 10.65 9.82 27.38
CA PRO A 324 10.47 9.88 25.94
C PRO A 324 9.25 9.02 25.57
N GLU A 325 8.20 9.65 25.08
CA GLU A 325 7.23 8.97 24.22
C GLU A 325 7.95 8.38 22.98
N PRO A 326 7.56 7.17 22.55
CA PRO A 326 7.51 6.91 21.12
C PRO A 326 6.23 6.16 20.74
N GLN A 327 5.15 6.88 20.45
CA GLN A 327 3.91 6.30 19.89
C GLN A 327 4.00 5.93 18.40
N GLN A 328 5.14 6.12 17.74
CA GLN A 328 5.29 5.89 16.30
C GLN A 328 5.76 4.48 15.90
N VAL A 329 5.80 3.53 16.84
CA VAL A 329 6.29 2.15 16.61
C VAL A 329 5.17 1.11 16.51
N ARG A 330 3.91 1.51 16.75
CA ARG A 330 2.76 0.59 16.78
C ARG A 330 1.97 0.52 15.48
N ILE A 331 2.47 1.05 14.37
CA ILE A 331 1.79 0.95 13.05
C ILE A 331 1.73 -0.51 12.57
N LEU A 332 2.66 -1.36 13.00
CA LEU A 332 2.80 -2.74 12.46
C LEU A 332 2.41 -3.84 13.44
N ALA A 333 2.04 -3.51 14.68
CA ALA A 333 1.67 -4.54 15.64
C ALA A 333 0.24 -5.08 15.42
N TRP A 334 -0.64 -4.35 14.73
CA TRP A 334 -2.09 -4.63 14.72
C TRP A 334 -2.88 -4.10 13.50
N LEU A 335 -2.25 -3.75 12.37
CA LEU A 335 -2.99 -3.83 11.09
C LEU A 335 -3.04 -5.31 10.66
#